data_AF-A0A3N0CD25-F1
#
_entry.id   AF-A0A3N0CD25-F1
#
_cell.length_a   1.000
_cell.length_b   1.000
_cell.length_c   1.000
_cell.angle_alpha   90.00
_cell.angle_beta   90.00
_cell.angle_gamma   90.00
#
_symmetry.space_group_name_H-M   'P 1'
#
loop_
_entity.id
_entity.type
_entity.pdbx_description
1 polymer ?
#
loop_
_entity_poly.entity_id
_entity_poly.type
_entity_poly.pdbx_seq_one_letter_code
_entity_poly.pdbx_strand_id
1 'polypeptide(L)'
;MPRETRTVSVVEIEGLLVADPPEAWAAAGFAVDPDGVCRVGGVRIRLVGRDAGTGIVGWSLRGVAADLADLDGVPSSVSDEPADNPAIHPNGATGIDHVVLLSPDLRRTVAAFEALGVSPRRERDGELGGQPIRQIFFRLGAVVVEVIGSADAADEGPSSLWGITYDVQDIDAIATFLGERTSPVKDAVQPGRRITTLRHRDLGMSVRTALISPRPPR
;
A
#
# COMPACT_ATOMS: atom_id res chain seq x y z
N MET A 1 4.78 42.62 6.54
CA MET A 1 4.09 41.37 6.18
C MET A 1 5.00 40.21 6.54
N PRO A 2 4.71 39.43 7.58
CA PRO A 2 5.49 38.22 7.82
C PRO A 2 5.20 37.23 6.68
N ARG A 3 6.25 36.73 6.03
CA ARG A 3 6.12 35.57 5.14
C ARG A 3 5.74 34.39 6.01
N GLU A 4 4.50 33.91 5.91
CA GLU A 4 4.13 32.62 6.45
C GLU A 4 5.13 31.60 5.91
N THR A 5 5.90 31.02 6.83
CA THR A 5 6.71 29.85 6.53
C THR A 5 5.69 28.75 6.30
N ARG A 6 5.32 28.52 5.03
CA ARG A 6 4.49 27.40 4.64
C ARG A 6 5.31 26.16 4.96
N THR A 7 5.09 25.59 6.14
CA THR A 7 5.58 24.26 6.47
C THR A 7 5.08 23.38 5.35
N VAL A 8 6.00 22.86 4.53
CA VAL A 8 5.64 21.88 3.51
C VAL A 8 5.22 20.65 4.30
N SER A 9 3.90 20.47 4.43
CA SER A 9 3.34 19.27 5.03
C SER A 9 3.79 18.09 4.20
N VAL A 10 4.43 17.12 4.84
CA VAL A 10 4.80 15.87 4.19
C VAL A 10 3.51 15.18 3.76
N VAL A 11 3.43 14.77 2.49
CA VAL A 11 2.30 13.97 2.01
C VAL A 11 2.41 12.56 2.59
N GLU A 12 1.33 12.07 3.17
CA GLU A 12 1.28 10.76 3.83
C GLU A 12 -0.01 10.02 3.47
N ILE A 13 0.06 8.69 3.39
CA ILE A 13 -1.15 7.87 3.35
C ILE A 13 -1.72 7.82 4.76
N GLU A 14 -2.92 8.37 4.96
CA GLU A 14 -3.66 8.22 6.20
C GLU A 14 -4.36 6.87 6.26
N GLY A 15 -5.04 6.51 5.19
CA GLY A 15 -5.86 5.31 5.17
C GLY A 15 -6.09 4.74 3.79
N LEU A 16 -6.53 3.49 3.78
CA LEU A 16 -6.93 2.73 2.61
C LEU A 16 -8.37 2.28 2.80
N LEU A 17 -9.18 2.37 1.75
CA LEU A 17 -10.52 1.78 1.72
C LEU A 17 -10.41 0.47 0.95
N VAL A 18 -10.79 -0.62 1.61
CA VAL A 18 -10.70 -1.96 1.04
C VAL A 18 -12.07 -2.62 1.04
N ALA A 19 -12.52 -3.05 -0.14
CA ALA A 19 -13.81 -3.71 -0.34
C ALA A 19 -13.75 -5.22 -0.03
N ASP A 20 -13.16 -5.54 1.13
CA ASP A 20 -13.17 -6.86 1.72
C ASP A 20 -14.03 -6.87 2.98
N PRO A 21 -14.57 -8.03 3.36
CA PRO A 21 -15.27 -8.15 4.61
C PRO A 21 -14.27 -8.31 5.79
N PRO A 22 -14.57 -7.75 6.99
CA PRO A 22 -13.70 -7.82 8.17
C PRO A 22 -13.18 -9.21 8.54
N GLU A 23 -14.04 -10.22 8.44
CA GLU A 23 -13.72 -11.59 8.84
C GLU A 23 -12.61 -12.22 7.99
N ALA A 24 -12.50 -11.86 6.70
CA ALA A 24 -11.45 -12.35 5.82
C ALA A 24 -10.06 -11.87 6.29
N TRP A 25 -9.99 -10.63 6.74
CA TRP A 25 -8.77 -10.02 7.27
C TRP A 25 -8.43 -10.56 8.67
N ALA A 26 -9.43 -10.76 9.52
CA ALA A 26 -9.25 -11.41 10.81
C ALA A 26 -8.72 -12.86 10.66
N ALA A 27 -9.22 -13.61 9.67
CA ALA A 27 -8.74 -14.97 9.34
C ALA A 27 -7.29 -14.99 8.83
N ALA A 28 -6.83 -13.89 8.23
CA ALA A 28 -5.42 -13.67 7.87
C ALA A 28 -4.54 -13.21 9.05
N GLY A 29 -5.12 -13.14 10.25
CA GLY A 29 -4.43 -12.77 11.49
C GLY A 29 -4.23 -11.27 11.68
N PHE A 30 -4.94 -10.41 10.96
CA PHE A 30 -4.98 -8.99 11.29
C PHE A 30 -5.92 -8.76 12.47
N ALA A 31 -5.50 -7.96 13.46
CA ALA A 31 -6.43 -7.35 14.40
C ALA A 31 -7.35 -6.36 13.66
N VAL A 32 -8.65 -6.59 13.75
CA VAL A 32 -9.70 -5.73 13.17
C VAL A 32 -10.61 -5.26 14.29
N ASP A 33 -10.79 -3.94 14.40
CA ASP A 33 -11.66 -3.31 15.39
C ASP A 33 -13.14 -3.58 15.09
N PRO A 34 -14.05 -3.41 16.08
CA PRO A 34 -15.49 -3.65 15.88
C PRO A 34 -16.15 -2.81 14.78
N ASP A 35 -15.56 -1.67 14.42
CA ASP A 35 -16.00 -0.78 13.34
C ASP A 35 -15.41 -1.14 11.96
N GLY A 36 -14.69 -2.27 11.85
CA GLY A 36 -14.12 -2.75 10.60
C GLY A 36 -12.79 -2.08 10.23
N VAL A 37 -12.11 -1.44 11.18
CA VAL A 37 -10.82 -0.80 10.94
C VAL A 37 -9.67 -1.71 11.37
N CYS A 38 -8.69 -1.87 10.48
CA CYS A 38 -7.41 -2.51 10.76
C CYS A 38 -6.31 -1.44 10.79
N ARG A 39 -5.69 -1.21 11.96
CA ARG A 39 -4.64 -0.19 12.15
C ARG A 39 -3.24 -0.81 12.01
N VAL A 40 -2.63 -0.72 10.82
CA VAL A 40 -1.31 -1.31 10.55
C VAL A 40 -0.24 -0.21 10.49
N GLY A 41 0.61 -0.14 11.50
CA GLY A 41 1.52 0.99 11.66
C GLY A 41 0.74 2.30 11.80
N GLY A 42 1.07 3.30 10.98
CA GLY A 42 0.37 4.59 10.95
C GLY A 42 -0.83 4.69 10.00
N VAL A 43 -1.24 3.59 9.36
CA VAL A 43 -2.27 3.58 8.31
C VAL A 43 -3.53 2.86 8.78
N ARG A 44 -4.69 3.50 8.57
CA ARG A 44 -6.01 2.90 8.80
C ARG A 44 -6.53 2.21 7.56
N ILE A 45 -6.74 0.90 7.62
CA ILE A 45 -7.38 0.13 6.56
C ILE A 45 -8.83 -0.08 6.94
N ARG A 46 -9.75 0.62 6.26
CA ARG A 46 -11.19 0.54 6.49
C ARG A 46 -11.77 -0.53 5.58
N LEU A 47 -12.35 -1.57 6.18
CA LEU A 47 -12.94 -2.72 5.48
C LEU A 47 -14.41 -2.45 5.21
N VAL A 48 -14.71 -1.98 4.00
CA VAL A 48 -16.03 -1.44 3.61
C VAL A 48 -16.97 -2.48 3.00
N GLY A 49 -16.56 -3.75 2.96
CA GLY A 49 -17.38 -4.84 2.45
C GLY A 49 -17.51 -4.87 0.92
N ARG A 50 -18.13 -5.96 0.43
CA ARG A 50 -18.21 -6.29 -1.00
C ARG A 50 -19.14 -5.37 -1.81
N ASP A 51 -20.11 -4.75 -1.15
CA ASP A 51 -21.06 -3.85 -1.81
C ASP A 51 -20.37 -2.58 -2.34
N ALA A 52 -19.19 -2.25 -1.81
CA ALA A 52 -18.36 -1.14 -2.28
C ALA A 52 -17.44 -1.50 -3.46
N GLY A 53 -17.36 -2.77 -3.87
CA GLY A 53 -16.55 -3.23 -5.00
C GLY A 53 -15.57 -4.35 -4.67
N THR A 54 -14.34 -4.27 -5.19
CA THR A 54 -13.28 -5.27 -5.00
C THR A 54 -11.91 -4.61 -4.93
N GLY A 55 -11.01 -5.17 -4.10
CA GLY A 55 -9.66 -4.66 -3.92
C GLY A 55 -9.62 -3.38 -3.06
N ILE A 56 -8.59 -2.57 -3.30
CA ILE A 56 -8.43 -1.26 -2.67
C ILE A 56 -9.19 -0.25 -3.55
N VAL A 57 -10.27 0.30 -3.02
CA VAL A 57 -11.22 1.14 -3.78
C VAL A 57 -10.95 2.64 -3.63
N GLY A 58 -9.99 3.01 -2.78
CA GLY A 58 -9.53 4.38 -2.62
C GLY A 58 -8.57 4.53 -1.44
N TRP A 59 -8.10 5.74 -1.24
CA TRP A 59 -7.26 6.10 -0.10
C TRP A 59 -7.59 7.50 0.42
N SER A 60 -7.08 7.80 1.61
CA SER A 60 -7.07 9.12 2.20
C SER A 60 -5.63 9.57 2.42
N LEU A 61 -5.34 10.83 2.09
CA LEU A 61 -4.00 11.42 2.16
C LEU A 61 -3.99 12.60 3.12
N ARG A 62 -2.87 12.78 3.83
CA ARG A 62 -2.56 13.99 4.60
C ARG A 62 -1.64 14.91 3.80
N GLY A 63 -1.65 16.20 4.14
CA GLY A 63 -0.68 17.17 3.61
C GLY A 63 -0.88 17.53 2.14
N VAL A 64 -2.09 17.29 1.60
CA VAL A 64 -2.50 17.60 0.22
C VAL A 64 -3.54 18.72 0.21
N ALA A 65 -3.86 19.25 -0.97
CA ALA A 65 -4.90 20.28 -1.13
C ALA A 65 -6.29 19.73 -0.78
N ALA A 66 -7.12 20.54 -0.12
CA ALA A 66 -8.43 20.15 0.42
C ALA A 66 -9.45 19.69 -0.64
N ASP A 67 -9.23 20.03 -1.90
CA ASP A 67 -10.08 19.70 -3.05
C ASP A 67 -9.63 18.43 -3.79
N LEU A 68 -8.63 17.70 -3.29
CA LEU A 68 -8.21 16.42 -3.86
C LEU A 68 -9.35 15.39 -3.76
N ALA A 69 -9.85 14.96 -4.92
CA ALA A 69 -10.86 13.90 -5.04
C ALA A 69 -10.38 12.69 -5.87
N ASP A 70 -9.31 12.86 -6.64
CA ASP A 70 -8.79 11.88 -7.58
C ASP A 70 -7.27 12.04 -7.73
N LEU A 71 -6.56 10.92 -7.83
CA LEU A 71 -5.16 10.90 -8.23
C LEU A 71 -5.00 9.93 -9.40
N ASP A 72 -5.07 10.48 -10.62
CA ASP A 72 -4.90 9.71 -11.85
C ASP A 72 -5.92 8.56 -12.01
N GLY A 73 -7.18 8.83 -11.67
CA GLY A 73 -8.26 7.85 -11.69
C GLY A 73 -8.41 7.03 -10.40
N VAL A 74 -7.53 7.21 -9.41
CA VAL A 74 -7.67 6.59 -8.08
C VAL A 74 -8.51 7.49 -7.19
N PRO A 75 -9.68 7.04 -6.71
CA PRO A 75 -10.50 7.79 -5.75
C PRO A 75 -9.66 8.18 -4.52
N SER A 76 -9.57 9.49 -4.30
CA SER A 76 -8.71 10.09 -3.28
C SER A 76 -9.50 11.01 -2.40
N SER A 77 -9.13 11.08 -1.13
CA SER A 77 -9.74 12.00 -0.17
C SER A 77 -8.67 12.62 0.70
N VAL A 78 -8.99 13.75 1.31
CA VAL A 78 -8.11 14.44 2.25
C VAL A 78 -8.51 14.02 3.67
N SER A 79 -7.51 13.81 4.53
CA SER A 79 -7.73 13.53 5.94
C SER A 79 -6.79 14.36 6.80
N ASP A 80 -7.37 14.99 7.83
CA ASP A 80 -6.63 15.63 8.93
C ASP A 80 -6.71 14.79 10.21
N GLU A 81 -7.25 13.57 10.15
CA GLU A 81 -7.31 12.69 11.31
C GLU A 81 -5.88 12.41 11.82
N PRO A 82 -5.61 12.55 13.12
CA PRO A 82 -4.29 12.26 13.66
C PRO A 82 -3.93 10.78 13.47
N ALA A 83 -2.63 10.50 13.42
CA ALA A 83 -2.15 9.12 13.44
C ALA A 83 -2.62 8.44 14.73
N ASP A 84 -3.12 7.22 14.58
CA ASP A 84 -3.57 6.42 15.71
C ASP A 84 -2.44 5.56 16.28
N ASN A 85 -2.70 4.96 17.44
CA ASN A 85 -1.82 3.92 17.95
C ASN A 85 -1.93 2.66 17.08
N PRO A 86 -0.80 2.09 16.63
CA PRO A 86 -0.81 0.85 15.84
C PRO A 86 -1.42 -0.30 16.66
N ALA A 87 -2.17 -1.18 16.01
CA ALA A 87 -2.66 -2.40 16.65
C ALA A 87 -1.54 -3.45 16.73
N ILE A 88 -1.68 -4.38 17.67
CA ILE A 88 -0.86 -5.59 17.71
C ILE A 88 -1.61 -6.68 16.95
N HIS A 89 -1.06 -7.13 15.82
CA HIS A 89 -1.70 -8.12 14.98
C HIS A 89 -1.21 -9.54 15.31
N PRO A 90 -2.11 -10.54 15.42
CA PRO A 90 -1.72 -11.95 15.55
C PRO A 90 -0.77 -12.45 14.45
N ASN A 91 -0.87 -11.89 13.24
CA ASN A 91 0.02 -12.22 12.13
C ASN A 91 1.39 -11.52 12.20
N GLY A 92 1.65 -10.70 13.23
CA GLY A 92 2.90 -10.00 13.43
C GLY A 92 3.14 -8.84 12.48
N ALA A 93 2.14 -8.38 11.71
CA ALA A 93 2.26 -7.16 10.93
C ALA A 93 2.53 -5.95 11.84
N THR A 94 3.44 -5.08 11.41
CA THR A 94 3.90 -3.91 12.18
C THR A 94 3.80 -2.60 11.40
N GLY A 95 3.69 -2.67 10.08
CA GLY A 95 3.60 -1.53 9.20
C GLY A 95 3.35 -1.94 7.75
N ILE A 96 3.13 -0.94 6.89
CA ILE A 96 3.05 -1.12 5.45
C ILE A 96 4.40 -0.73 4.84
N ASP A 97 5.08 -1.69 4.20
CA ASP A 97 6.32 -1.42 3.49
C ASP A 97 6.01 -0.65 2.20
N HIS A 98 5.07 -1.17 1.40
CA HIS A 98 4.61 -0.51 0.19
C HIS A 98 3.17 -0.86 -0.22
N VAL A 99 2.57 0.06 -0.97
CA VAL A 99 1.33 -0.13 -1.73
C VAL A 99 1.68 -0.08 -3.22
N VAL A 100 1.19 -1.05 -3.98
CA VAL A 100 1.39 -1.11 -5.44
C VAL A 100 0.25 -0.38 -6.14
N LEU A 101 0.61 0.54 -7.03
CA LEU A 101 -0.30 1.22 -7.94
C LEU A 101 0.04 0.80 -9.37
N LEU A 102 -0.94 0.25 -10.10
CA LEU A 102 -0.79 -0.04 -11.51
C LEU A 102 -1.22 1.18 -12.32
N SER A 103 -0.36 1.58 -13.25
CA SER A 103 -0.54 2.74 -14.11
C SER A 103 -0.55 2.32 -15.57
N PRO A 104 -1.59 2.69 -16.34
CA PRO A 104 -1.58 2.55 -17.79
C PRO A 104 -0.72 3.63 -18.48
N ASP A 105 -0.43 4.76 -17.82
CA ASP A 105 0.45 5.82 -18.34
C ASP A 105 1.33 6.38 -17.21
N LEU A 106 2.57 5.89 -17.13
CA LEU A 106 3.51 6.27 -16.08
C LEU A 106 3.79 7.78 -16.04
N ARG A 107 3.83 8.45 -17.20
CA ARG A 107 4.12 9.89 -17.24
C ARG A 107 2.98 10.68 -16.61
N ARG A 108 1.75 10.29 -16.92
CA ARG A 108 0.54 10.90 -16.35
C ARG A 108 0.47 10.69 -14.84
N THR A 109 0.74 9.48 -14.37
CA THR A 109 0.76 9.17 -12.93
C THR A 109 1.88 9.93 -12.21
N VAL A 110 3.08 10.00 -12.77
CA VAL A 110 4.20 10.76 -12.19
C VAL A 110 3.83 12.25 -12.07
N ALA A 111 3.30 12.85 -13.13
CA ALA A 111 2.86 14.23 -13.11
C ALA A 111 1.78 14.49 -12.03
N ALA A 112 0.89 13.52 -11.79
CA ALA A 112 -0.11 13.60 -10.73
C ALA A 112 0.53 13.61 -9.33
N PHE A 113 1.52 12.75 -9.06
CA PHE A 113 2.27 12.79 -7.79
C PHE A 113 3.10 14.07 -7.63
N GLU A 114 3.71 14.57 -8.70
CA GLU A 114 4.46 15.83 -8.67
C GLU A 114 3.54 17.03 -8.39
N ALA A 115 2.30 17.01 -8.87
CA ALA A 115 1.28 18.02 -8.54
C ALA A 115 0.89 18.01 -7.05
N LEU A 116 1.04 16.86 -6.37
CA LEU A 116 0.94 16.77 -4.90
C LEU A 116 2.22 17.22 -4.17
N GLY A 117 3.28 17.60 -4.89
CA GLY A 117 4.58 17.93 -4.33
C GLY A 117 5.44 16.71 -3.97
N VAL A 118 5.13 15.53 -4.51
CA VAL A 118 5.88 14.29 -4.24
C VAL A 118 6.69 13.88 -5.47
N SER A 119 8.01 14.00 -5.39
CA SER A 119 8.92 13.58 -6.46
C SER A 119 9.28 12.08 -6.35
N PRO A 120 9.53 11.39 -7.49
CA PRO A 120 10.02 10.03 -7.49
C PRO A 120 11.38 9.94 -6.79
N ARG A 121 11.59 8.86 -6.04
CA ARG A 121 12.83 8.60 -5.28
C ARG A 121 13.77 7.65 -6.00
N ARG A 122 13.21 6.76 -6.82
CA ARG A 122 13.94 5.73 -7.55
C ARG A 122 13.08 5.24 -8.71
N GLU A 123 13.75 4.85 -9.78
CA GLU A 123 13.15 4.11 -10.89
C GLU A 123 13.96 2.85 -11.17
N ARG A 124 13.30 1.83 -11.70
CA ARG A 124 13.97 0.61 -12.13
C ARG A 124 13.12 -0.12 -13.18
N ASP A 125 13.78 -0.61 -14.23
CA ASP A 125 13.20 -1.51 -15.19
C ASP A 125 13.21 -2.96 -14.69
N GLY A 126 12.19 -3.72 -15.04
CA GLY A 126 12.05 -5.13 -14.68
C GLY A 126 11.11 -5.87 -15.61
N GLU A 127 10.72 -7.07 -15.20
CA GLU A 127 9.77 -7.89 -15.96
C GLU A 127 8.65 -8.39 -15.04
N LEU A 128 7.42 -8.34 -15.53
CA LEU A 128 6.25 -8.91 -14.88
C LEU A 128 5.50 -9.77 -15.88
N GLY A 129 5.38 -11.08 -15.60
CA GLY A 129 4.75 -12.01 -16.53
C GLY A 129 5.44 -12.10 -17.90
N GLY A 130 6.76 -11.86 -17.94
CA GLY A 130 7.56 -11.82 -19.17
C GLY A 130 7.39 -10.56 -20.02
N GLN A 131 6.68 -9.54 -19.51
CA GLN A 131 6.57 -8.24 -20.16
C GLN A 131 7.48 -7.21 -19.47
N PRO A 132 8.17 -6.34 -20.24
CA PRO A 132 8.97 -5.27 -19.67
C PRO A 132 8.07 -4.28 -18.93
N ILE A 133 8.46 -3.95 -17.70
CA ILE A 133 7.79 -2.98 -16.86
C ILE A 133 8.79 -1.96 -16.32
N ARG A 134 8.29 -0.79 -15.97
CA ARG A 134 9.03 0.18 -15.16
C ARG A 134 8.34 0.36 -13.81
N GLN A 135 9.16 0.37 -12.77
CA GLN A 135 8.75 0.60 -11.39
C GLN A 135 9.27 1.96 -10.94
N ILE A 136 8.38 2.83 -10.47
CA ILE A 136 8.69 4.17 -9.98
C ILE A 136 8.27 4.26 -8.53
N PHE A 137 9.20 4.63 -7.65
CA PHE A 137 8.99 4.58 -6.20
C PHE A 137 8.81 5.99 -5.63
N PHE A 138 7.66 6.23 -4.99
CA PHE A 138 7.36 7.44 -4.24
C PHE A 138 7.38 7.16 -2.74
N ARG A 139 7.62 8.20 -1.93
CA ARG A 139 7.60 8.08 -0.47
C ARG A 139 6.52 9.00 0.10
N LEU A 140 5.49 8.41 0.71
CA LEU A 140 4.40 9.11 1.37
C LEU A 140 4.45 8.77 2.86
N GLY A 141 5.04 9.66 3.66
CA GLY A 141 5.29 9.41 5.08
C GLY A 141 6.09 8.13 5.35
N ALA A 142 5.47 7.18 6.07
CA ALA A 142 6.03 5.89 6.42
C ALA A 142 5.89 4.81 5.32
N VAL A 143 5.15 5.07 4.24
CA VAL A 143 4.80 4.08 3.20
C VAL A 143 5.46 4.41 1.86
N VAL A 144 5.93 3.39 1.14
CA VAL A 144 6.35 3.54 -0.26
C VAL A 144 5.14 3.30 -1.17
N VAL A 145 4.95 4.14 -2.19
CA VAL A 145 4.05 3.81 -3.30
C VAL A 145 4.91 3.34 -4.46
N GLU A 146 4.72 2.08 -4.85
CA GLU A 146 5.38 1.47 -5.99
C GLU A 146 4.44 1.54 -7.19
N VAL A 147 4.71 2.50 -8.08
CA VAL A 147 3.95 2.66 -9.34
C VAL A 147 4.56 1.73 -10.38
N ILE A 148 3.74 0.89 -10.99
CA ILE A 148 4.15 -0.09 -12.00
C ILE A 148 3.35 0.14 -13.28
N GLY A 149 4.04 0.20 -14.42
CA GLY A 149 3.41 0.34 -15.74
C GLY A 149 4.34 -0.15 -16.84
N SER A 150 3.86 -0.11 -18.08
CA SER A 150 4.71 -0.40 -19.25
C SER A 150 5.83 0.64 -19.36
N ALA A 151 7.05 0.18 -19.66
CA ALA A 151 8.18 1.08 -19.87
C ALA A 151 8.07 1.87 -21.20
N ASP A 152 7.41 1.26 -22.18
CA ASP A 152 7.45 1.71 -23.58
C ASP A 152 6.07 2.08 -24.15
N ALA A 153 4.99 1.80 -23.41
CA ALA A 153 3.62 2.05 -23.85
C ALA A 153 2.87 2.92 -22.84
N ALA A 154 1.93 3.69 -23.36
CA ALA A 154 0.92 4.39 -22.59
C ALA A 154 -0.45 3.98 -23.12
N ASP A 155 -1.32 3.56 -22.22
CA ASP A 155 -2.68 3.14 -22.51
C ASP A 155 -3.71 4.09 -21.88
N GLU A 156 -4.94 4.01 -22.34
CA GLU A 156 -6.08 4.72 -21.74
C GLU A 156 -6.57 4.04 -20.46
N GLY A 157 -7.33 4.78 -19.65
CA GLY A 157 -7.96 4.28 -18.44
C GLY A 157 -7.30 4.75 -17.14
N PRO A 158 -7.94 4.49 -15.98
CA PRO A 158 -7.46 4.97 -14.69
C PRO A 158 -6.30 4.12 -14.15
N SER A 159 -5.45 4.73 -13.34
CA SER A 159 -4.57 3.99 -12.44
C SER A 159 -5.39 3.27 -11.36
N SER A 160 -4.85 2.19 -10.78
CA SER A 160 -5.55 1.41 -9.75
C SER A 160 -4.60 0.90 -8.67
N LEU A 161 -5.09 0.88 -7.42
CA LEU A 161 -4.39 0.29 -6.29
C LEU A 161 -4.56 -1.23 -6.31
N TRP A 162 -3.44 -1.96 -6.26
CA TRP A 162 -3.43 -3.38 -6.62
C TRP A 162 -3.14 -4.34 -5.46
N GLY A 163 -2.21 -3.96 -4.58
CA GLY A 163 -1.75 -4.83 -3.50
C GLY A 163 -0.96 -4.10 -2.44
N ILE A 164 -0.81 -4.76 -1.30
CA ILE A 164 -0.15 -4.22 -0.11
C ILE A 164 0.90 -5.23 0.36
N THR A 165 2.07 -4.72 0.71
CA THR A 165 3.12 -5.50 1.35
C THR A 165 3.35 -4.98 2.77
N TYR A 166 3.30 -5.89 3.74
CA TYR A 166 3.41 -5.56 5.16
C TYR A 166 4.76 -5.96 5.74
N ASP A 167 5.34 -5.06 6.53
CA ASP A 167 6.45 -5.41 7.41
C ASP A 167 5.93 -6.32 8.53
N VAL A 168 6.51 -7.50 8.68
CA VAL A 168 6.20 -8.44 9.78
C VAL A 168 7.36 -8.58 10.74
N GLN A 169 7.08 -8.75 12.03
CA GLN A 169 8.10 -8.89 13.08
C GLN A 169 9.00 -10.12 12.87
N ASP A 170 8.40 -11.25 12.48
CA ASP A 170 9.10 -12.51 12.22
C ASP A 170 8.44 -13.22 11.03
N ILE A 171 9.19 -13.32 9.92
CA ILE A 171 8.71 -13.89 8.67
C ILE A 171 8.51 -15.42 8.73
N ASP A 172 9.31 -16.12 9.54
CA ASP A 172 9.23 -17.59 9.67
C ASP A 172 8.07 -17.97 10.59
N ALA A 173 7.87 -17.19 11.66
CA ALA A 173 6.72 -17.36 12.55
C ALA A 173 5.40 -17.16 11.78
N ILE A 174 5.28 -16.12 10.96
CA ILE A 174 4.05 -15.89 10.20
C ILE A 174 3.85 -16.91 9.08
N ALA A 175 4.91 -17.34 8.39
CA ALA A 175 4.82 -18.42 7.40
C ALA A 175 4.33 -19.73 8.06
N THR A 176 4.80 -20.03 9.26
CA THR A 176 4.33 -21.18 10.06
C THR A 176 2.87 -21.02 10.47
N PHE A 177 2.47 -19.84 10.97
CA PHE A 177 1.09 -19.56 11.38
C PHE A 177 0.09 -19.68 10.21
N LEU A 178 0.45 -19.17 9.04
CA LEU A 178 -0.42 -19.22 7.85
C LEU A 178 -0.36 -20.56 7.12
N GLY A 179 0.73 -21.31 7.27
CA GLY A 179 0.94 -22.61 6.63
C GLY A 179 0.85 -22.52 5.11
N GLU A 180 0.10 -23.43 4.50
CA GLU A 180 -0.06 -23.55 3.04
C GLU A 180 -0.67 -22.31 2.37
N ARG A 181 -1.28 -21.40 3.15
CA ARG A 181 -1.84 -20.12 2.68
C ARG A 181 -0.77 -19.09 2.33
N THR A 182 0.51 -19.44 2.38
CA THR A 182 1.60 -18.60 1.86
C THR A 182 2.43 -19.36 0.82
N SER A 183 3.14 -18.61 -0.02
CA SER A 183 4.24 -19.18 -0.79
C SER A 183 5.41 -19.57 0.15
N PRO A 184 6.37 -20.39 -0.30
CA PRO A 184 7.62 -20.55 0.44
C PRO A 184 8.28 -19.19 0.68
N VAL A 185 8.84 -19.00 1.89
CA VAL A 185 9.66 -17.83 2.21
C VAL A 185 10.91 -17.87 1.33
N LYS A 186 11.25 -16.74 0.72
CA LYS A 186 12.42 -16.58 -0.13
C LYS A 186 13.11 -15.25 0.13
N ASP A 187 14.31 -15.10 -0.38
CA ASP A 187 14.99 -13.80 -0.37
C ASP A 187 14.17 -12.76 -1.14
N ALA A 188 14.02 -11.60 -0.51
CA ALA A 188 13.43 -10.44 -1.15
C ALA A 188 14.47 -9.76 -2.05
N VAL A 189 14.00 -8.95 -2.99
CA VAL A 189 14.90 -8.15 -3.85
C VAL A 189 15.67 -7.10 -3.02
N GLN A 190 15.12 -6.70 -1.88
CA GLN A 190 15.80 -5.87 -0.89
C GLN A 190 16.84 -6.71 -0.14
N PRO A 191 18.14 -6.37 -0.19
CA PRO A 191 19.20 -7.15 0.45
C PRO A 191 18.95 -7.38 1.95
N GLY A 192 19.18 -8.63 2.40
CA GLY A 192 19.02 -9.02 3.79
C GLY A 192 17.58 -9.15 4.28
N ARG A 193 16.58 -8.98 3.40
CA ARG A 193 15.17 -9.20 3.72
C ARG A 193 14.65 -10.46 3.04
N ARG A 194 13.61 -11.05 3.64
CA ARG A 194 12.90 -12.22 3.13
C ARG A 194 11.42 -11.90 2.95
N ILE A 195 10.78 -12.50 1.97
CA ILE A 195 9.40 -12.23 1.59
C ILE A 195 8.62 -13.53 1.38
N THR A 196 7.33 -13.49 1.69
CA THR A 196 6.34 -14.46 1.22
C THR A 196 5.09 -13.77 0.71
N THR A 197 4.38 -14.39 -0.20
CA THR A 197 3.09 -13.92 -0.72
C THR A 197 1.96 -14.72 -0.09
N LEU A 198 0.96 -14.03 0.44
CA LEU A 198 -0.27 -14.63 0.95
C LEU A 198 -1.12 -15.10 -0.24
N ARG A 199 -1.63 -16.33 -0.17
CA ARG A 199 -2.72 -16.84 -1.02
C ARG A 199 -4.04 -16.21 -0.57
N HIS A 200 -4.11 -14.90 -0.73
CA HIS A 200 -5.15 -14.04 -0.16
C HIS A 200 -6.58 -14.51 -0.49
N ARG A 201 -6.79 -15.09 -1.68
CA ARG A 201 -8.09 -15.61 -2.12
C ARG A 201 -8.58 -16.79 -1.28
N ASP A 202 -7.67 -17.63 -0.79
CA ASP A 202 -8.02 -18.78 0.07
C ASP A 202 -8.57 -18.34 1.43
N LEU A 203 -8.33 -17.07 1.79
CA LEU A 203 -8.83 -16.40 2.99
C LEU A 203 -10.01 -15.46 2.69
N GLY A 204 -10.49 -15.42 1.45
CA GLY A 204 -11.56 -14.52 1.05
C GLY A 204 -11.15 -13.04 0.95
N MET A 205 -9.86 -12.72 0.94
CA MET A 205 -9.36 -11.36 0.71
C MET A 205 -9.24 -11.08 -0.79
N SER A 206 -9.67 -9.90 -1.26
CA SER A 206 -9.49 -9.46 -2.65
C SER A 206 -8.16 -8.76 -2.88
N VAL A 207 -7.61 -8.12 -1.85
CA VAL A 207 -6.34 -7.40 -1.93
C VAL A 207 -5.17 -8.38 -1.95
N ARG A 208 -4.31 -8.24 -2.96
CA ARG A 208 -3.07 -9.01 -3.02
C ARG A 208 -2.15 -8.59 -1.89
N THR A 209 -1.66 -9.58 -1.17
CA THR A 209 -0.96 -9.36 0.08
C THR A 209 0.39 -10.08 0.07
N ALA A 210 1.44 -9.37 0.41
CA ALA A 210 2.75 -9.95 0.72
C ALA A 210 3.20 -9.54 2.13
N LEU A 211 4.08 -10.36 2.69
CA LEU A 211 4.64 -10.20 4.02
C LEU A 211 6.16 -10.21 3.87
N ILE A 212 6.84 -9.22 4.43
CA ILE A 212 8.27 -9.04 4.28
C ILE A 212 8.91 -8.84 5.65
N SER A 213 10.05 -9.51 5.89
CA SER A 213 10.78 -9.42 7.15
C SER A 213 11.19 -7.97 7.46
N PRO A 214 11.48 -7.60 8.72
CA PRO A 214 11.88 -6.24 9.06
C PRO A 214 13.12 -5.81 8.28
N ARG A 215 13.31 -4.49 8.15
CA ARG A 215 14.57 -3.96 7.63
C ARG A 215 15.69 -4.32 8.62
N PRO A 216 16.85 -4.82 8.15
CA PRO A 216 18.01 -4.97 8.99
C PRO A 216 18.37 -3.64 9.68
N PRO A 217 18.90 -3.65 10.91
CA PRO A 217 19.47 -2.46 11.51
C PRO A 217 20.52 -1.85 10.56
N ARG A 218 20.49 -0.53 10.44
CA ARG A 218 21.46 0.24 9.64
C ARG A 218 22.83 0.24 10.28
#